data_AF-A0A8H8TWF7-F1
#
_entry.id   AF-A0A8H8TWF7-F1
#
_cell.length_a   1.000
_cell.length_b   1.000
_cell.length_c   1.000
_cell.angle_alpha   90.00
_cell.angle_beta   90.00
_cell.angle_gamma   90.00
#
_symmetry.space_group_name_H-M   'P 1'
#
loop_
_entity.id
_entity.type
_entity.pdbx_description
1 polymer ?
#
loop_
_entity_poly.entity_id
_entity_poly.type
_entity_poly.pdbx_seq_one_letter_code
_entity_poly.pdbx_strand_id
1 'polypeptide(L)'
;MAPPISTFPASELPIVSQTNLKGTKRKGFDGDLKACELLEMLQYDCKIEEPGRKNSPVRCWPIERLFRRCRDREGSFLVETTALEGRGKEV
;
A
#
# COMPACT_ATOMS: atom_id res chain seq x y z
N MET A 1 -11.48 14.13 -1.55
CA MET A 1 -12.02 12.80 -1.16
C MET A 1 -11.24 11.74 -1.92
N ALA A 2 -10.81 10.66 -1.26
CA ALA A 2 -10.21 9.54 -1.99
C ALA A 2 -11.28 8.93 -2.92
N PRO A 3 -10.92 8.54 -4.16
CA PRO A 3 -11.88 7.93 -5.06
C PRO A 3 -12.40 6.60 -4.47
N PRO A 4 -13.66 6.21 -4.71
CA PRO A 4 -14.14 4.90 -4.33
C PRO A 4 -13.36 3.85 -5.14
N ILE A 5 -12.53 3.08 -4.46
CA ILE A 5 -11.81 1.94 -5.03
C ILE A 5 -12.58 0.69 -4.63
N SER A 6 -12.85 -0.20 -5.58
CA SER A 6 -13.41 -1.52 -5.28
C SER A 6 -12.44 -2.28 -4.37
N THR A 7 -12.90 -2.79 -3.24
CA THR A 7 -12.09 -3.66 -2.40
C THR A 7 -11.87 -5.01 -3.09
N PHE A 8 -10.67 -5.57 -2.93
CA PHE A 8 -10.30 -6.88 -3.45
C PHE A 8 -9.32 -7.54 -2.47
N PRO A 9 -9.25 -8.88 -2.40
CA PRO A 9 -8.34 -9.56 -1.49
C PRO A 9 -6.88 -9.33 -1.90
N ALA A 10 -5.98 -9.28 -0.91
CA ALA A 10 -4.56 -9.04 -1.17
C ALA A 10 -3.93 -10.07 -2.14
N SER A 11 -4.44 -11.31 -2.16
CA SER A 11 -4.02 -12.36 -3.10
C SER A 11 -4.23 -11.99 -4.57
N GLU A 12 -5.14 -11.07 -4.88
CA GLU A 12 -5.42 -10.62 -6.25
C GLU A 12 -4.54 -9.42 -6.67
N LEU A 13 -3.68 -8.88 -5.79
CA LEU A 13 -2.76 -7.79 -6.13
C LEU A 13 -1.92 -8.03 -7.40
N PRO A 14 -1.35 -9.23 -7.66
CA PRO A 14 -0.64 -9.52 -8.91
C PRO A 14 -1.50 -9.36 -10.17
N ILE A 15 -2.81 -9.56 -10.07
CA ILE A 15 -3.76 -9.43 -11.18
C ILE A 15 -4.21 -7.98 -11.31
N VAL A 16 -4.66 -7.36 -10.21
CA VAL A 16 -5.19 -6.00 -10.21
C VAL A 16 -4.12 -4.97 -10.58
N SER A 17 -2.88 -5.17 -10.14
CA SER A 17 -1.74 -4.29 -10.47
C SER A 17 -1.41 -4.24 -11.96
N GLN A 18 -1.85 -5.22 -12.76
CA GLN A 18 -1.71 -5.19 -14.22
C GLN A 18 -2.61 -4.16 -14.89
N THR A 19 -3.55 -3.54 -14.16
CA THR A 19 -4.38 -2.47 -14.69
C THR A 19 -3.86 -1.12 -14.20
N ASN A 20 -3.75 -0.14 -15.09
CA ASN A 20 -3.35 1.21 -14.73
C ASN A 20 -4.54 2.05 -14.21
N LEU A 21 -4.26 3.29 -13.80
CA LEU A 21 -5.28 4.20 -13.27
C LEU A 21 -6.34 4.62 -14.31
N LYS A 22 -6.11 4.36 -15.60
CA LYS A 22 -7.07 4.60 -16.69
C LYS A 22 -7.97 3.39 -16.94
N GLY A 23 -7.82 2.31 -16.17
CA GLY A 23 -8.55 1.06 -16.37
C GLY A 23 -8.03 0.21 -17.54
N THR A 24 -6.86 0.51 -18.09
CA THR A 24 -6.26 -0.27 -19.19
C THR A 24 -5.14 -1.17 -18.70
N LYS A 25 -4.94 -2.30 -19.37
CA LYS A 25 -3.85 -3.22 -19.06
C LYS A 25 -2.50 -2.55 -19.30
N ARG A 26 -1.62 -2.58 -18.31
CA ARG A 26 -0.22 -2.15 -18.37
C ARG A 26 0.53 -3.00 -19.39
N LYS A 27 1.16 -2.35 -20.35
CA LYS A 27 1.99 -3.03 -21.35
C LYS A 27 3.40 -3.21 -20.80
N GLY A 28 3.95 -4.42 -20.89
CA GLY A 28 5.30 -4.72 -20.42
C GLY A 28 5.40 -5.00 -18.92
N PHE A 29 4.27 -5.25 -18.26
CA PHE A 29 4.21 -5.76 -16.89
C PHE A 29 3.24 -6.95 -16.87
N ASP A 30 3.69 -8.08 -16.33
CA ASP A 30 2.99 -9.37 -16.34
C ASP A 30 2.35 -9.73 -14.99
N GLY A 31 2.51 -8.87 -13.98
CA GLY A 31 2.01 -9.10 -12.63
C GLY A 31 3.03 -9.70 -11.67
N ASP A 32 4.27 -9.95 -12.09
CA ASP A 32 5.31 -10.42 -11.17
C ASP A 32 5.81 -9.29 -10.27
N LEU A 33 5.11 -9.11 -9.14
CA LEU A 33 5.47 -8.13 -8.11
C LEU A 33 6.80 -8.47 -7.41
N LYS A 34 7.22 -9.75 -7.38
CA LYS A 34 8.44 -10.17 -6.68
C LYS A 34 9.70 -9.77 -7.44
N ALA A 35 9.61 -9.68 -8.77
CA ALA A 35 10.69 -9.17 -9.62
C ALA A 35 10.91 -7.65 -9.48
N CYS A 36 9.95 -6.93 -8.94
CA CYS A 36 10.07 -5.49 -8.68
C CYS A 36 10.88 -5.21 -7.41
N GLU A 37 11.51 -4.04 -7.35
CA GLU A 37 12.26 -3.59 -6.18
C GLU A 37 11.34 -3.39 -4.96
N LEU A 38 11.75 -3.91 -3.81
CA LEU A 38 11.04 -3.75 -2.54
C LEU A 38 11.51 -2.46 -1.84
N LEU A 39 10.55 -1.63 -1.47
CA LEU A 39 10.75 -0.38 -0.72
C LEU A 39 9.96 -0.43 0.58
N GLU A 40 10.49 0.23 1.60
CA GLU A 40 9.87 0.35 2.92
C GLU A 40 9.63 1.82 3.25
N MET A 41 8.51 2.12 3.89
CA MET A 41 8.20 3.43 4.45
C MET A 41 7.57 3.27 5.83
N LEU A 42 8.12 3.98 6.81
CA LEU A 42 7.54 4.09 8.15
C LEU A 42 6.53 5.25 8.18
N GLN A 43 5.28 4.93 8.47
CA GLN A 43 4.22 5.88 8.74
C GLN A 43 3.87 5.87 10.24
N TYR A 44 3.05 6.82 10.67
CA TYR A 44 2.52 6.85 12.04
C TYR A 44 1.02 7.09 12.01
N ASP A 45 0.25 6.26 12.71
CA ASP A 45 -1.15 6.54 13.05
C ASP A 45 -1.17 7.26 14.39
N CYS A 46 -1.67 8.49 14.40
CA CYS A 46 -1.70 9.34 15.58
C CYS A 46 -3.15 9.59 16.02
N LYS A 47 -3.46 9.29 17.29
CA LYS A 47 -4.77 9.53 17.87
C LYS A 47 -4.66 10.36 19.14
N ILE A 48 -5.64 11.22 19.35
CA ILE A 48 -5.83 11.92 20.62
C ILE A 48 -6.41 10.89 21.60
N GLU A 49 -5.75 10.68 22.75
CA GLU A 49 -6.16 9.65 23.72
C GLU A 49 -7.57 9.92 24.29
N GLU A 50 -7.85 11.18 24.62
CA GLU A 50 -9.11 11.65 25.17
C GLU A 50 -9.65 12.86 24.35
N PRO A 51 -10.34 12.64 23.22
CA PRO A 51 -10.77 13.72 22.32
C PRO A 51 -11.65 14.81 22.95
N GLY A 52 -12.29 14.53 24.10
CA GLY A 52 -13.12 15.47 24.84
C GLY A 52 -12.39 16.27 25.92
N ARG A 53 -11.13 15.94 26.23
CA ARG A 53 -10.35 16.60 27.30
C ARG A 53 -9.40 17.63 26.71
N LYS A 54 -9.46 18.87 27.22
CA LYS A 54 -8.47 19.90 26.87
C LYS A 54 -7.06 19.42 27.20
N ASN A 55 -6.13 19.63 26.28
CA ASN A 55 -4.72 19.22 26.39
C ASN A 55 -4.53 17.70 26.57
N SER A 56 -5.44 16.88 26.03
CA SER A 56 -5.19 15.44 25.94
C SER A 56 -3.91 15.15 25.16
N PRO A 57 -3.08 14.20 25.60
CA PRO A 57 -1.92 13.76 24.84
C PRO A 57 -2.32 13.15 23.48
N VAL A 58 -1.42 13.28 22.51
CA VAL A 58 -1.47 12.60 21.22
C VAL A 58 -0.52 11.42 21.27
N ARG A 59 -1.02 10.22 21.00
CA ARG A 59 -0.20 9.01 20.90
C ARG A 59 -0.11 8.58 19.44
N CYS A 60 1.11 8.27 19.00
CA CYS A 60 1.39 7.82 17.65
C CYS A 60 1.98 6.41 17.67
N TRP A 61 1.48 5.54 16.79
CA TRP A 61 1.97 4.17 16.62
C TRP A 61 2.62 4.02 15.24
N PRO A 62 3.81 3.40 15.16
CA PRO A 62 4.47 3.17 13.88
C PRO A 62 3.67 2.16 13.04
N ILE A 63 3.57 2.45 11.74
CA ILE A 63 2.99 1.58 10.73
C ILE A 63 4.02 1.39 9.63
N GLU A 64 4.55 0.18 9.54
CA GLU A 64 5.44 -0.23 8.46
C GLU A 64 4.62 -0.47 7.18
N ARG A 65 5.00 0.19 6.09
CA ARG A 65 4.36 0.06 4.78
C ARG A 65 5.39 -0.43 3.77
N LEU A 66 5.04 -1.48 3.04
CA LEU A 66 5.93 -2.10 2.06
C LEU A 66 5.38 -1.88 0.66
N PHE A 67 6.24 -1.50 -0.28
CA PHE A 67 5.88 -1.18 -1.66
C PHE A 67 6.77 -1.91 -2.65
N ARG A 68 6.19 -2.33 -3.77
CA ARG A 68 6.95 -2.78 -4.94
C ARG A 68 7.02 -1.64 -5.95
N ARG A 69 8.24 -1.23 -6.30
CA ARG A 69 8.52 -0.29 -7.40
C ARG A 69 8.70 -1.06 -8.69
N CYS A 70 7.63 -1.09 -9.48
CA CYS A 70 7.58 -1.78 -10.76
C CYS A 70 7.77 -0.80 -11.93
N ARG A 71 7.92 -1.36 -13.13
CA ARG A 71 8.04 -0.60 -14.37
C ARG A 71 7.20 -1.24 -15.45
N ASP A 72 6.46 -0.42 -16.18
CA ASP A 72 5.78 -0.79 -17.42
C ASP A 72 6.33 0.07 -18.57
N ARG A 73 5.70 0.01 -19.75
CA ARG A 73 6.11 0.83 -20.91
C ARG A 73 5.87 2.33 -20.72
N GLU A 74 4.97 2.74 -19.83
CA GLU A 74 4.65 4.16 -19.59
C GLU A 74 5.56 4.76 -18.52
N GLY A 75 6.07 3.96 -17.59
CA GLY A 75 7.05 4.41 -16.59
C GLY A 75 7.11 3.53 -15.36
N SER A 76 7.62 4.10 -14.26
CA SER A 76 7.62 3.44 -12.96
C SER A 76 6.31 3.69 -12.22
N PHE A 77 5.85 2.69 -11.47
CA PHE A 77 4.68 2.79 -10.61
C PHE A 77 4.93 2.03 -9.31
N LEU A 78 4.20 2.42 -8.27
CA LEU A 78 4.30 1.83 -6.95
C LEU A 78 3.02 1.03 -6.66
N VAL A 79 3.21 -0.14 -6.06
CA VAL A 79 2.12 -0.99 -5.56
C VAL A 79 2.36 -1.20 -4.07
N GLU A 80 1.41 -0.84 -3.22
CA GLU A 80 1.49 -1.22 -1.81
C GLU A 80 1.29 -2.74 -1.69
N THR A 81 2.22 -3.40 -1.01
CA THR A 81 2.30 -4.85 -0.85
C THR A 81 2.45 -5.27 0.60
N THR A 82 2.20 -4.36 1.55
CA THR A 82 2.25 -4.60 3.01
C THR A 82 1.58 -5.92 3.40
N ALA A 83 0.38 -6.19 2.88
CA ALA A 83 -0.37 -7.42 3.19
C ALA A 83 0.19 -8.70 2.56
N LEU A 84 1.01 -8.61 1.51
CA LEU A 84 1.67 -9.76 0.87
C LEU A 84 3.04 -10.06 1.46
N GLU A 85 3.79 -9.01 1.81
CA GLU A 85 5.17 -9.11 2.30
C GLU A 85 5.21 -9.26 3.83
N GLY A 86 4.14 -8.84 4.51
CA GLY A 86 4.00 -8.93 5.96
C GLY A 86 4.12 -10.35 6.46
N ARG A 87 5.33 -10.74 6.86
CA ARG A 87 5.56 -11.87 7.76
C ARG A 87 4.83 -11.59 9.07
N GLY A 88 4.14 -12.60 9.58
CA GLY A 88 3.29 -12.52 10.76
C GLY A 88 3.86 -11.70 11.91
N LYS A 89 3.29 -10.52 12.13
CA LYS A 89 3.21 -9.92 13.45
C LYS A 89 1.75 -9.98 13.86
N GLU A 90 1.36 -11.14 14.39
CA GLU A 90 0.43 -11.14 15.51
C GLU A 90 0.95 -10.10 16.52
N VAL A 91 0.12 -9.11 16.81
CA VAL A 91 0.25 -8.27 18.00
C VAL A 91 -0.87 -8.70 18.92
#